data_AF-A0A6G3LRX3-F1
#
_entry.id   AF-A0A6G3LRX3-F1
#
_cell.length_a   1.000
_cell.length_b   1.000
_cell.length_c   1.000
_cell.angle_alpha   90.00
_cell.angle_beta   90.00
_cell.angle_gamma   90.00
#
_symmetry.space_group_name_H-M   'P 1'
#
loop_
_entity.id
_entity.type
_entity.pdbx_description
1 polymer ?
#
loop_
_entity_poly.entity_id
_entity_poly.type
_entity_poly.pdbx_seq_one_letter_code
_entity_poly.pdbx_strand_id
1 'polypeptide(L)'
;MKEAVFTDKAPRPVGPYSQAIVAGDLVFISGQIPIDPRTGKLVEGDFEAQVRRVLENLRAILEAAGLTLDDVVKVTAFLKDPS
;
A
#
# COMPACT_ATOMS: atom_id res chain seq x y z
N MET A 1 -5.88 11.66 -18.43
CA MET A 1 -4.44 11.37 -18.32
C MET A 1 -4.26 10.44 -17.13
N LYS A 2 -3.30 9.50 -17.15
CA LYS A 2 -2.99 8.67 -15.97
C LYS A 2 -1.68 9.15 -15.37
N GLU A 3 -1.58 9.14 -14.05
CA GLU A 3 -0.37 9.52 -13.32
C GLU A 3 0.05 8.41 -12.36
N ALA A 4 1.35 8.13 -12.29
CA ALA A 4 1.88 7.13 -11.37
C ALA A 4 2.28 7.78 -10.05
N VAL A 5 1.83 7.20 -8.94
CA VAL A 5 2.21 7.64 -7.59
C VAL A 5 3.40 6.82 -7.13
N PHE A 6 4.37 7.50 -6.52
CA PHE A 6 5.54 6.90 -5.93
C PHE A 6 5.94 7.60 -4.62
N THR A 7 6.29 6.82 -3.60
CA THR A 7 6.89 7.26 -2.35
C THR A 7 7.94 6.26 -1.87
N ASP A 8 8.99 6.76 -1.22
CA ASP A 8 10.00 5.97 -0.52
C ASP A 8 9.52 5.46 0.86
N LYS A 9 8.36 5.91 1.32
CA LYS A 9 7.71 5.49 2.57
C LYS A 9 6.82 4.24 2.43
N ALA A 10 6.77 3.65 1.23
CA ALA A 10 6.10 2.40 0.95
C ALA A 10 7.04 1.47 0.16
N PRO A 11 6.82 0.13 0.19
CA PRO A 11 7.70 -0.82 -0.46
C PRO A 11 7.87 -0.49 -1.94
N ARG A 12 9.12 -0.53 -2.42
CA ARG A 12 9.41 -0.35 -3.83
C ARG A 12 8.84 -1.54 -4.62
N PRO A 13 8.14 -1.31 -5.75
CA PRO A 13 7.73 -2.37 -6.65
C PRO A 13 8.93 -3.20 -7.12
N VAL A 14 8.87 -4.52 -6.95
CA VAL A 14 9.91 -5.46 -7.43
C VAL A 14 9.71 -5.79 -8.92
N GLY A 15 8.49 -5.61 -9.44
CA GLY A 15 8.13 -5.89 -10.83
C GLY A 15 7.68 -4.63 -11.60
N PRO A 16 7.24 -4.77 -12.86
CA PRO A 16 6.86 -3.66 -13.73
C PRO A 16 5.45 -3.12 -13.39
N TYR A 17 5.26 -2.66 -12.17
CA TYR A 17 4.02 -2.02 -11.69
C TYR A 17 4.32 -0.77 -10.85
N SER A 18 3.32 0.10 -10.69
CA SER A 18 3.41 1.31 -9.86
C SER A 18 2.78 1.08 -8.49
N GLN A 19 3.17 1.85 -7.47
CA GLN A 19 2.55 1.75 -6.14
C GLN A 19 1.07 2.14 -6.18
N ALA A 20 0.73 3.18 -6.93
CA ALA A 20 -0.64 3.48 -7.32
C ALA A 20 -0.68 4.20 -8.68
N ILE A 21 -1.85 4.22 -9.29
CA ILE A 21 -2.16 5.04 -10.46
C ILE A 21 -3.37 5.92 -10.15
N VAL A 22 -3.24 7.23 -10.41
CA VAL A 22 -4.37 8.16 -10.45
C VAL A 22 -4.99 8.11 -11.85
N ALA A 23 -6.30 7.91 -11.92
CA ALA A 23 -7.05 7.85 -13.16
C ALA A 23 -8.39 8.60 -13.01
N GLY A 24 -8.38 9.89 -13.34
CA GLY A 24 -9.51 10.78 -13.03
C GLY A 24 -9.61 11.00 -11.52
N ASP A 25 -10.80 10.84 -10.97
CA ASP A 25 -11.07 11.04 -9.53
C ASP A 25 -10.79 9.80 -8.68
N LEU A 26 -10.31 8.72 -9.29
CA LEU A 26 -10.03 7.46 -8.60
C LEU A 26 -8.52 7.20 -8.52
N VAL A 27 -8.10 6.68 -7.36
CA VAL A 27 -6.74 6.19 -7.13
C VAL A 27 -6.78 4.68 -6.95
N PHE A 28 -6.05 3.97 -7.80
CA PHE A 28 -5.92 2.52 -7.73
C PHE A 28 -4.57 2.17 -7.13
N ILE A 29 -4.59 1.67 -5.90
CA ILE A 29 -3.38 1.28 -5.15
C ILE A 29 -3.09 -0.21 -5.42
N SER A 30 -1.84 -0.51 -5.78
CA SER A 30 -1.35 -1.89 -5.90
C SER A 30 -1.40 -2.59 -4.54
N GLY A 31 -1.60 -3.90 -4.56
CA GLY A 31 -1.64 -4.71 -3.33
C GLY A 31 -0.42 -4.44 -2.44
N GLN A 32 -0.69 -4.10 -1.17
CA GLN A 32 0.35 -3.86 -0.19
C GLN A 32 0.59 -5.11 0.66
N ILE A 33 1.87 -5.40 0.88
CA ILE A 33 2.36 -6.54 1.66
C ILE A 33 3.11 -6.02 2.90
N PRO A 34 3.31 -6.84 3.95
CA PRO A 34 3.89 -6.41 5.22
C PRO A 34 5.43 -6.30 5.13
N ILE A 35 5.92 -5.57 4.13
CA ILE A 35 7.34 -5.21 4.00
C ILE A 35 7.58 -3.85 4.64
N ASP A 36 8.66 -3.74 5.40
CA ASP A 36 9.19 -2.46 5.87
C ASP A 36 9.92 -1.76 4.71
N PRO A 37 9.48 -0.58 4.26
CA PRO A 37 10.09 0.16 3.15
C PRO A 37 11.56 0.56 3.42
N ARG A 38 11.97 0.67 4.69
CA ARG A 38 13.34 1.04 5.08
C ARG A 38 14.31 -0.10 4.90
N THR A 39 13.87 -1.33 5.16
CA THR A 39 14.73 -2.52 5.14
C THR A 39 14.51 -3.38 3.90
N GLY A 40 13.37 -3.24 3.22
CA GLY A 40 12.94 -4.10 2.13
C GLY A 40 12.60 -5.53 2.57
N LYS A 41 12.47 -5.78 3.88
CA LYS A 41 12.18 -7.11 4.45
C LYS A 41 10.76 -7.18 4.97
N LEU A 42 10.23 -8.41 5.00
CA LEU A 42 9.01 -8.73 5.73
C LEU A 42 9.19 -8.34 7.20
N VAL A 43 8.20 -7.66 7.80
CA VAL A 43 8.25 -7.37 9.24
C VAL A 43 8.15 -8.67 10.04
N GLU A 44 8.92 -8.74 11.13
CA GLU A 44 8.81 -9.80 12.12
C GLU A 44 7.58 -9.56 13.01
N GLY A 45 7.02 -10.62 13.57
CA GLY A 45 5.90 -10.55 14.50
C GLY A 45 4.68 -11.36 14.06
N ASP A 46 3.57 -11.10 14.74
CA ASP A 46 2.29 -11.78 14.55
C ASP A 46 1.46 -11.17 13.41
N PHE A 47 0.22 -11.63 13.29
CA PHE A 47 -0.73 -11.14 12.31
C PHE A 47 -1.00 -9.63 12.47
N GLU A 48 -1.16 -9.13 13.69
CA GLU A 48 -1.44 -7.71 13.94
C GLU A 48 -0.29 -6.82 13.49
N ALA A 49 0.96 -7.25 13.74
CA ALA A 49 2.14 -6.54 13.27
C ALA A 49 2.18 -6.44 11.73
N GLN A 50 1.83 -7.54 11.04
CA GLN A 50 1.77 -7.55 9.58
C GLN A 50 0.64 -6.66 9.03
N VAL A 51 -0.57 -6.75 9.61
CA VAL A 51 -1.70 -5.90 9.23
C VAL A 51 -1.37 -4.43 9.42
N ARG A 52 -0.78 -4.07 10.57
CA ARG A 52 -0.36 -2.69 10.84
C ARG A 52 0.62 -2.19 9.79
N ARG A 53 1.63 -3.00 9.44
CA ARG A 53 2.60 -2.62 8.39
C ARG A 53 1.93 -2.43 7.02
N VAL A 54 0.98 -3.29 6.66
CA VAL A 54 0.21 -3.15 5.40
C VAL A 54 -0.58 -1.84 5.40
N LEU A 55 -1.29 -1.52 6.49
CA LEU A 55 -2.06 -0.27 6.61
C LEU A 55 -1.17 0.98 6.61
N GLU A 56 0.01 0.92 7.23
CA GLU A 56 1.00 2.00 7.18
C GLU A 56 1.55 2.21 5.76
N ASN A 57 1.77 1.14 5.00
CA ASN A 57 2.17 1.22 3.59
C ASN A 57 1.07 1.86 2.73
N LEU A 58 -0.19 1.44 2.92
CA LEU A 58 -1.35 2.03 2.23
C LEU A 58 -1.48 3.52 2.54
N ARG A 59 -1.39 3.89 3.82
CA ARG A 59 -1.43 5.29 4.27
C ARG A 59 -0.34 6.13 3.60
N ALA A 60 0.89 5.64 3.54
CA ALA A 60 1.99 6.36 2.89
C ALA A 60 1.73 6.62 1.39
N ILE A 61 1.12 5.66 0.68
CA ILE A 61 0.77 5.81 -0.74
C ILE A 61 -0.40 6.79 -0.92
N LEU A 62 -1.42 6.73 -0.05
CA LEU A 62 -2.52 7.70 -0.05
C LEU A 62 -2.00 9.12 0.18
N GLU A 63 -1.16 9.33 1.20
CA GLU A 63 -0.56 10.63 1.48
C GLU A 63 0.27 11.15 0.30
N ALA A 64 1.00 10.27 -0.40
CA ALA A 64 1.75 10.61 -1.61
C ALA A 64 0.85 10.99 -2.80
N ALA A 65 -0.41 10.52 -2.81
CA ALA A 65 -1.44 10.92 -3.77
C ALA A 65 -2.25 12.16 -3.31
N GLY A 66 -1.92 12.76 -2.16
CA GLY A 66 -2.65 13.89 -1.58
C GLY A 66 -3.97 13.48 -0.90
N LEU A 67 -4.11 12.21 -0.51
CA LEU A 67 -5.30 11.63 0.10
C LEU A 67 -5.04 11.17 1.54
N THR A 68 -6.10 10.78 2.22
CA THR A 68 -6.12 10.25 3.58
C THR A 68 -6.86 8.90 3.61
N LEU A 69 -6.91 8.26 4.79
CA LEU A 69 -7.70 7.04 4.97
C LEU A 69 -9.22 7.30 4.85
N ASP A 70 -9.68 8.53 5.08
CA ASP A 70 -11.09 8.89 4.97
C ASP A 70 -11.58 8.91 3.50
N ASP A 71 -10.65 8.99 2.55
CA ASP A 71 -10.95 8.95 1.10
C ASP A 71 -11.10 7.51 0.57
N VAL A 72 -10.87 6.49 1.41
CA VAL A 72 -10.94 5.08 1.00
C VAL A 72 -12.39 4.60 0.92
N VAL A 73 -12.84 4.30 -0.29
CA VAL A 73 -14.22 3.82 -0.54
C VAL A 73 -14.34 2.29 -0.67
N LYS A 74 -13.22 1.58 -0.89
CA LYS A 74 -13.20 0.12 -1.08
C LYS A 74 -11.85 -0.46 -0.71
N VAL A 75 -11.87 -1.60 -0.02
CA VAL A 75 -10.68 -2.42 0.30
C VAL A 75 -10.92 -3.86 -0.13
N THR A 76 -9.89 -4.49 -0.70
CA THR A 76 -9.84 -5.95 -0.91
C THR A 76 -8.70 -6.50 -0.06
N ALA A 77 -9.03 -7.33 0.93
CA ALA A 77 -8.04 -7.99 1.77
C ALA A 77 -7.84 -9.45 1.33
N PHE A 78 -6.58 -9.86 1.16
CA PHE A 78 -6.21 -11.25 0.88
C PHE A 78 -5.49 -11.82 2.09
N LEU A 79 -6.10 -12.79 2.75
CA LEU A 79 -5.54 -13.48 3.92
C LEU A 79 -5.06 -14.87 3.49
N LYS A 80 -3.91 -15.29 4.02
CA LYS A 80 -3.40 -16.65 3.79
C LYS A 80 -4.25 -17.68 4.53
N ASP A 81 -4.65 -17.36 5.76
CA ASP A 81 -5.56 -18.16 6.58
C ASP A 81 -6.74 -17.27 6.98
N PRO A 82 -7.99 -17.67 6.68
CA PRO A 82 -9.19 -16.95 7.11
C PRO A 82 -9.59 -17.21 8.57
N SER A 83 -8.85 -18.07 9.30
CA SER A 83 -9.22 -18.60 10.63
C SER A 83 -8.37 -18.06 11.76
#